data_AF-A0A0F9I2W1-F1
#
_entry.id   AF-A0A0F9I2W1-F1
#
_cell.length_a   1.000
_cell.length_b   1.000
_cell.length_c   1.000
_cell.angle_alpha   90.00
_cell.angle_beta   90.00
_cell.angle_gamma   90.00
#
_symmetry.space_group_name_H-M   'P 1'
#
loop_
_entity.id
_entity.type
_entity.pdbx_description
1 polymer ?
#
loop_
_entity_poly.entity_id
_entity_poly.type
_entity_poly.pdbx_seq_one_letter_code
_entity_poly.pdbx_strand_id
1 'polypeptide(L)'
;MTQNPPKRKLPIRRTSLPKVRPLKSNTEGRMARYRNGGEGFILWCEENVHIPIYPEGSDIVRYISMSDLGDAKHPETGRSYNHIWNEQKEICREALRMVNGRFVHTLIVLCWMRGEGKSLLACLIQLWKFYCWPKQQIMLGANSKDQVKFVHYDIMRDIIINSPKLLKIIGRRNIQEKEIRLKDKNGNVRSIIRSISSFSGIVSNITGYTFSEIFDMKNPKFFVQLDGSIRNIPNAIGVIDSTVSAKTHILYSLYSNHIQKKTPTLFFSYRSSKNGDHRDYWNPNMTQVQLEAYEAKFPFGEYERYFLNLWSAGQAQVFTDEMIEEISYMGVDGEILNHKQIQKVIEEKNRLIEVLSKVMEKGFPDGIQETEEKITHIDNRITPVSSFYVLGNKYNIPVLCDMDKLAALGDLLETDWLVSGGADMG
;
A
#
# COMPACT_ATOMS: atom_id res chain seq x y z
N MET A 1 10.73 -87.90 -55.57
CA MET A 1 9.61 -87.96 -54.60
C MET A 1 10.05 -87.27 -53.32
N THR A 2 9.65 -86.02 -53.14
CA THR A 2 9.97 -85.20 -51.96
C THR A 2 8.70 -84.45 -51.59
N GLN A 3 8.05 -84.88 -50.50
CA GLN A 3 6.81 -84.31 -49.99
C GLN A 3 7.12 -83.07 -49.14
N ASN A 4 6.48 -81.94 -49.48
CA ASN A 4 6.50 -80.73 -48.67
C ASN A 4 5.60 -80.88 -47.42
N PRO A 5 6.02 -80.40 -46.24
CA PRO A 5 5.21 -80.49 -45.03
C PRO A 5 4.10 -79.43 -44.99
N PRO A 6 3.00 -79.67 -44.24
CA PRO A 6 1.82 -78.82 -44.25
C PRO A 6 2.01 -77.56 -43.39
N LYS A 7 1.60 -76.40 -43.92
CA LYS A 7 1.59 -75.11 -43.22
C LYS A 7 0.52 -75.11 -42.11
N ARG A 8 0.94 -75.01 -40.85
CA ARG A 8 0.06 -74.72 -39.69
C ARG A 8 -0.41 -73.27 -39.75
N LYS A 9 -1.73 -73.05 -39.80
CA LYS A 9 -2.36 -71.73 -39.59
C LYS A 9 -2.37 -71.42 -38.08
N LEU A 10 -1.73 -70.31 -37.69
CA LEU A 10 -1.82 -69.76 -36.34
C LEU A 10 -3.17 -69.04 -36.13
N PRO A 11 -3.77 -69.11 -34.93
CA PRO A 11 -5.04 -68.45 -34.64
C PRO A 11 -4.85 -66.94 -34.47
N ILE A 12 -5.63 -66.16 -35.22
CA ILE A 12 -5.73 -64.70 -35.09
C ILE A 12 -6.47 -64.39 -33.78
N ARG A 13 -5.72 -64.04 -32.72
CA ARG A 13 -6.30 -63.44 -31.50
C ARG A 13 -6.79 -62.03 -31.84
N ARG A 14 -8.10 -61.82 -31.87
CA ARG A 14 -8.70 -60.48 -31.81
C ARG A 14 -8.44 -59.89 -30.43
N THR A 15 -7.39 -59.10 -30.30
CA THR A 15 -7.23 -58.17 -29.17
C THR A 15 -8.25 -57.06 -29.33
N SER A 16 -9.29 -57.06 -28.50
CA SER A 16 -10.15 -55.89 -28.33
C SER A 16 -9.29 -54.72 -27.89
N LEU A 17 -9.24 -53.66 -28.71
CA LEU A 17 -8.60 -52.41 -28.33
C LEU A 17 -9.23 -51.89 -27.03
N PRO A 18 -8.44 -51.40 -26.06
CA PRO A 18 -9.00 -50.81 -24.85
C PRO A 18 -9.91 -49.65 -25.26
N LYS A 19 -11.17 -49.67 -24.81
CA LYS A 19 -12.05 -48.49 -24.89
C LYS A 19 -11.39 -47.37 -24.08
N VAL A 20 -10.70 -46.47 -24.78
CA VAL A 20 -10.20 -45.21 -24.21
C VAL A 20 -11.43 -44.39 -23.81
N ARG A 21 -11.74 -44.34 -22.51
CA ARG A 21 -12.71 -43.38 -21.98
C ARG A 21 -12.09 -41.97 -22.06
N PRO A 22 -12.71 -41.02 -22.78
CA PRO A 22 -12.23 -39.64 -22.77
C PRO A 22 -12.62 -38.98 -21.45
N LEU A 23 -11.70 -38.95 -20.48
CA LEU A 23 -11.85 -38.26 -19.19
C LEU A 23 -11.24 -36.84 -19.20
N LYS A 24 -11.25 -36.17 -20.36
CA LYS A 24 -10.56 -34.87 -20.57
C LYS A 24 -11.44 -33.62 -20.66
N SER A 25 -12.77 -33.71 -20.69
CA SER A 25 -13.60 -32.54 -21.05
C SER A 25 -13.93 -31.55 -19.91
N ASN A 26 -13.89 -31.93 -18.63
CA ASN A 26 -14.41 -31.05 -17.56
C ASN A 26 -13.36 -30.10 -16.95
N THR A 27 -12.09 -30.48 -16.95
CA THR A 27 -11.01 -29.70 -16.30
C THR A 27 -10.58 -28.49 -17.13
N GLU A 28 -10.53 -28.64 -18.46
CA GLU A 28 -10.14 -27.54 -19.36
C GLU A 28 -11.20 -26.43 -19.38
N GLY A 29 -12.49 -26.80 -19.38
CA GLY A 29 -13.60 -25.84 -19.27
C GLY A 29 -13.57 -25.06 -17.95
N ARG A 30 -13.27 -25.73 -16.83
CA ARG A 30 -13.16 -25.06 -15.51
C ARG A 30 -12.00 -24.06 -15.47
N MET A 31 -10.83 -24.43 -16.00
CA MET A 31 -9.67 -23.53 -16.05
C MET A 31 -9.89 -22.32 -16.95
N ALA A 32 -10.62 -22.49 -18.06
CA ALA A 32 -10.99 -21.36 -18.92
C ALA A 32 -11.85 -20.33 -18.16
N ARG A 33 -12.82 -20.80 -17.36
CA ARG A 33 -13.66 -19.93 -16.52
C ARG A 33 -12.84 -19.14 -15.50
N TYR A 34 -11.92 -19.79 -14.79
CA TYR A 34 -11.07 -19.10 -13.81
C TYR A 34 -10.13 -18.08 -14.43
N ARG A 35 -9.81 -18.18 -15.73
CA ARG A 35 -8.94 -17.24 -16.42
C ARG A 35 -9.65 -16.00 -16.95
N ASN A 36 -10.94 -15.83 -16.67
CA ASN A 36 -11.75 -14.73 -17.16
C ASN A 36 -11.68 -13.48 -16.25
N GLY A 37 -10.49 -12.88 -16.16
CA GLY A 37 -10.27 -11.61 -15.43
C GLY A 37 -10.80 -11.64 -14.00
N GLY A 38 -11.40 -10.53 -13.56
CA GLY A 38 -11.96 -10.41 -12.22
C GLY A 38 -13.04 -11.45 -11.88
N GLU A 39 -13.93 -11.76 -12.81
CA GLU A 39 -14.97 -12.80 -12.59
C GLU A 39 -14.35 -14.18 -12.36
N GLY A 40 -13.34 -14.53 -13.18
CA GLY A 40 -12.61 -15.78 -13.02
C GLY A 40 -11.83 -15.86 -11.71
N PHE A 41 -11.29 -14.73 -11.25
CA PHE A 41 -10.62 -14.60 -9.96
C PHE A 41 -11.58 -14.81 -8.78
N ILE A 42 -12.72 -14.12 -8.80
CA ILE A 42 -13.76 -14.19 -7.76
C ILE A 42 -14.26 -15.62 -7.63
N LEU A 43 -14.66 -16.22 -8.76
CA LEU A 43 -15.14 -17.60 -8.81
C LEU A 43 -14.08 -18.59 -8.31
N TRP A 44 -12.81 -18.38 -8.66
CA TRP A 44 -11.73 -19.23 -8.16
C TRP A 44 -11.57 -19.12 -6.65
N CYS A 45 -11.64 -17.91 -6.08
CA CYS A 45 -11.57 -17.69 -4.64
C CYS A 45 -12.72 -18.41 -3.92
N GLU A 46 -13.97 -18.12 -4.31
CA GLU A 46 -15.17 -18.68 -3.70
C GLU A 46 -15.18 -20.21 -3.75
N GLU A 47 -14.70 -20.82 -4.84
CA GLU A 47 -14.69 -22.28 -4.95
C GLU A 47 -13.51 -22.98 -4.24
N ASN A 48 -12.38 -22.31 -3.97
CA ASN A 48 -11.14 -23.00 -3.59
C ASN A 48 -10.44 -22.45 -2.34
N VAL A 49 -10.70 -21.22 -1.92
CA VAL A 49 -9.94 -20.52 -0.89
C VAL A 49 -10.70 -20.55 0.42
N HIS A 50 -9.97 -20.74 1.52
CA HIS A 50 -10.43 -20.49 2.87
C HIS A 50 -9.57 -19.38 3.49
N ILE A 51 -10.21 -18.43 4.16
CA ILE A 51 -9.53 -17.30 4.80
C ILE A 51 -9.74 -17.30 6.31
N PRO A 52 -8.78 -16.78 7.09
CA PRO A 52 -8.95 -16.63 8.53
C PRO A 52 -9.99 -15.54 8.82
N ILE A 53 -10.98 -15.86 9.64
CA ILE A 53 -11.88 -14.90 10.25
C ILE A 53 -11.90 -15.08 11.77
N TYR A 54 -12.29 -14.03 12.49
CA TYR A 54 -12.55 -14.06 13.92
C TYR A 54 -14.06 -13.93 14.11
N PRO A 55 -14.79 -15.04 14.32
CA PRO A 55 -16.21 -14.98 14.57
C PRO A 55 -16.50 -14.09 15.78
N GLU A 56 -17.64 -13.41 15.77
CA GLU A 56 -18.06 -12.58 16.89
C GLU A 56 -18.07 -13.37 18.20
N GLY A 57 -17.49 -12.80 19.26
CA GLY A 57 -17.34 -13.45 20.57
C GLY A 57 -16.29 -14.57 20.63
N SER A 58 -15.45 -14.73 19.61
CA SER A 58 -14.40 -15.75 19.57
C SER A 58 -13.02 -15.15 19.25
N ASP A 59 -12.08 -15.34 20.17
CA ASP A 59 -10.65 -15.02 19.94
C ASP A 59 -9.92 -16.09 19.11
N ILE A 60 -10.60 -17.21 18.84
CA ILE A 60 -10.05 -18.30 18.05
C ILE A 60 -10.35 -18.07 16.57
N VAL A 61 -9.27 -17.99 15.78
CA VAL A 61 -9.35 -17.90 14.32
C VAL A 61 -10.01 -19.15 13.72
N ARG A 62 -10.92 -18.93 12.77
CA ARG A 62 -11.52 -20.00 11.96
C ARG A 62 -11.22 -19.76 10.50
N TYR A 63 -10.79 -20.80 9.78
CA TYR A 63 -10.63 -20.73 8.34
C TYR A 63 -11.94 -21.11 7.67
N ILE A 64 -12.59 -20.14 7.04
CA ILE A 64 -13.90 -20.31 6.40
C ILE A 64 -13.75 -20.17 4.89
N SER A 65 -14.49 -21.00 4.14
CA SER A 65 -14.57 -20.89 2.68
C SER A 65 -15.01 -19.49 2.26
N MET A 66 -14.39 -18.93 1.24
CA MET A 66 -14.80 -17.63 0.68
C MET A 66 -16.26 -17.62 0.20
N SER A 67 -16.81 -18.78 -0.19
CA SER A 67 -18.24 -18.95 -0.53
C SER A 67 -19.17 -18.91 0.67
N ASP A 68 -18.65 -19.16 1.87
CA ASP A 68 -19.42 -19.41 3.09
C ASP A 68 -19.16 -18.31 4.13
N LEU A 69 -18.67 -17.15 3.68
CA LEU A 69 -18.53 -15.98 4.54
C LEU A 69 -19.93 -15.57 5.02
N GLY A 70 -20.16 -15.67 6.32
CA GLY A 70 -21.47 -15.41 6.90
C GLY A 70 -21.91 -13.95 6.76
N ASP A 71 -23.22 -13.76 6.67
CA ASP A 71 -23.87 -12.44 6.67
C ASP A 71 -24.13 -11.88 8.08
N ALA A 72 -23.70 -12.60 9.12
CA ALA A 72 -23.78 -12.12 10.50
C ALA A 72 -23.08 -10.77 10.62
N LYS A 73 -23.85 -9.75 10.98
CA LYS A 73 -23.38 -8.38 11.13
C LYS A 73 -22.80 -8.19 12.53
N HIS A 74 -21.62 -7.61 12.60
CA HIS A 74 -21.06 -7.14 13.86
C HIS A 74 -22.01 -6.09 14.47
N PRO A 75 -22.34 -6.18 15.77
CA PRO A 75 -23.39 -5.38 16.40
C PRO A 75 -23.11 -3.88 16.35
N GLU A 76 -21.85 -3.49 16.56
CA GLU A 76 -21.47 -2.07 16.56
C GLU A 76 -21.37 -1.48 15.15
N THR A 77 -20.81 -2.22 14.20
CA THR A 77 -20.47 -1.65 12.88
C THR A 77 -21.52 -1.94 11.81
N GLY A 78 -22.44 -2.88 12.06
CA GLY A 78 -23.47 -3.31 11.10
C GLY A 78 -22.94 -4.05 9.87
N ARG A 79 -21.66 -4.44 9.86
CA ARG A 79 -20.97 -5.05 8.72
C ARG A 79 -20.62 -6.52 8.99
N SER A 80 -20.46 -7.30 7.93
CA SER A 80 -20.09 -8.72 7.99
C SER A 80 -18.81 -8.99 7.19
N TYR A 81 -18.22 -10.19 7.36
CA TYR A 81 -17.13 -10.63 6.50
C TYR A 81 -17.55 -10.80 5.03
N ASN A 82 -18.83 -11.14 4.77
CA ASN A 82 -19.35 -11.15 3.41
C ASN A 82 -19.39 -9.74 2.80
N HIS A 83 -19.73 -8.73 3.60
CA HIS A 83 -19.76 -7.33 3.13
C HIS A 83 -18.38 -6.87 2.63
N ILE A 84 -17.31 -7.03 3.41
CA ILE A 84 -15.96 -6.66 2.94
C ILE A 84 -15.55 -7.42 1.67
N TRP A 85 -15.90 -8.71 1.56
CA TRP A 85 -15.62 -9.46 0.35
C TRP A 85 -16.38 -8.90 -0.85
N ASN A 86 -17.67 -8.59 -0.70
CA ASN A 86 -18.48 -8.00 -1.76
C ASN A 86 -17.92 -6.67 -2.27
N GLU A 87 -17.48 -5.78 -1.37
CA GLU A 87 -16.83 -4.52 -1.75
C GLU A 87 -15.50 -4.75 -2.48
N GLN A 88 -14.69 -5.70 -2.01
CA GLN A 88 -13.43 -6.07 -2.67
C GLN A 88 -13.65 -6.70 -4.05
N LYS A 89 -14.75 -7.43 -4.27
CA LYS A 89 -15.10 -8.01 -5.58
C LYS A 89 -15.24 -6.93 -6.65
N GLU A 90 -15.88 -5.81 -6.34
CA GLU A 90 -16.01 -4.70 -7.29
C GLU A 90 -14.65 -4.14 -7.70
N ILE A 91 -13.73 -3.95 -6.75
CA ILE A 91 -12.38 -3.53 -7.05
C ILE A 91 -11.67 -4.55 -7.96
N CYS A 92 -11.80 -5.84 -7.65
CA CYS A 92 -11.16 -6.90 -8.43
C CYS A 92 -11.68 -7.00 -9.86
N ARG A 93 -12.97 -6.71 -10.11
CA ARG A 93 -13.53 -6.70 -11.46
C ARG A 93 -12.81 -5.72 -12.37
N GLU A 94 -12.58 -4.50 -11.89
CA GLU A 94 -11.85 -3.50 -12.68
C GLU A 94 -10.34 -3.76 -12.67
N ALA A 95 -9.74 -4.01 -11.50
CA ALA A 95 -8.30 -4.20 -11.37
C ALA A 95 -7.77 -5.37 -12.24
N LEU A 96 -8.57 -6.43 -12.40
CA LEU A 96 -8.25 -7.62 -13.18
C LEU A 96 -9.00 -7.67 -14.52
N ARG A 97 -9.48 -6.53 -15.01
CA ARG A 97 -10.18 -6.45 -16.29
C ARG A 97 -9.32 -7.01 -17.42
N MET A 98 -9.95 -7.77 -18.31
CA MET A 98 -9.30 -8.39 -19.46
C MET A 98 -9.98 -8.00 -20.77
N VAL A 99 -9.16 -7.81 -21.80
CA VAL A 99 -9.59 -7.60 -23.19
C VAL A 99 -8.80 -8.55 -24.07
N ASN A 100 -9.48 -9.35 -24.90
CA ASN A 100 -8.84 -10.33 -25.80
C ASN A 100 -7.87 -11.30 -25.09
N GLY A 101 -8.23 -11.76 -23.89
CA GLY A 101 -7.38 -12.66 -23.11
C GLY A 101 -6.12 -11.99 -22.52
N ARG A 102 -6.05 -10.64 -22.54
CA ARG A 102 -4.97 -9.85 -21.95
C ARG A 102 -5.46 -8.99 -20.80
N PHE A 103 -4.68 -8.89 -19.74
CA PHE A 103 -4.96 -7.92 -18.68
C PHE A 103 -4.81 -6.49 -19.22
N VAL A 104 -5.77 -5.65 -18.89
CA VAL A 104 -5.70 -4.20 -19.20
C VAL A 104 -4.66 -3.54 -18.30
N HIS A 105 -4.63 -3.93 -17.03
CA HIS A 105 -3.71 -3.41 -16.03
C HIS A 105 -2.60 -4.41 -15.72
N THR A 106 -1.35 -3.95 -15.81
CA THR A 106 -0.15 -4.74 -15.50
C THR A 106 0.42 -4.42 -14.13
N LEU A 107 0.03 -3.27 -13.56
CA LEU A 107 0.36 -2.86 -12.20
C LEU A 107 -0.93 -2.49 -11.46
N ILE A 108 -1.14 -3.12 -10.31
CA ILE A 108 -2.29 -2.89 -9.43
C ILE A 108 -1.76 -2.34 -8.11
N VAL A 109 -2.27 -1.19 -7.68
CA VAL A 109 -1.94 -0.60 -6.39
C VAL A 109 -3.19 -0.49 -5.52
N LEU A 110 -3.15 -1.15 -4.37
CA LEU A 110 -4.17 -1.11 -3.33
C LEU A 110 -3.67 -0.22 -2.18
N CYS A 111 -3.99 1.08 -2.25
CA CYS A 111 -3.59 2.09 -1.28
C CYS A 111 -4.76 2.38 -0.33
N TRP A 112 -4.91 1.56 0.71
CA TRP A 112 -6.05 1.60 1.63
C TRP A 112 -5.59 1.73 3.08
N MET A 113 -6.50 2.13 3.97
CA MET A 113 -6.29 2.15 5.42
C MET A 113 -5.83 0.77 5.96
N ARG A 114 -5.16 0.78 7.12
CA ARG A 114 -4.78 -0.43 7.87
C ARG A 114 -6.05 -1.20 8.26
N GLY A 115 -6.00 -2.54 8.18
CA GLY A 115 -7.13 -3.40 8.54
C GLY A 115 -8.09 -3.76 7.39
N GLU A 116 -7.97 -3.16 6.20
CA GLU A 116 -8.94 -3.35 5.10
C GLU A 116 -8.66 -4.56 4.18
N GLY A 117 -7.80 -5.49 4.60
CA GLY A 117 -7.55 -6.73 3.86
C GLY A 117 -6.76 -6.61 2.56
N LYS A 118 -6.13 -5.46 2.28
CA LYS A 118 -5.34 -5.22 1.04
C LYS A 118 -4.23 -6.25 0.79
N SER A 119 -3.48 -6.64 1.83
CA SER A 119 -2.38 -7.62 1.70
C SER A 119 -2.91 -9.02 1.42
N LEU A 120 -4.06 -9.39 2.02
CA LEU A 120 -4.77 -10.64 1.71
C LEU A 120 -5.17 -10.65 0.23
N LEU A 121 -5.80 -9.57 -0.25
CA LEU A 121 -6.24 -9.48 -1.64
C LEU A 121 -5.07 -9.56 -2.64
N ALA A 122 -3.96 -8.86 -2.34
CA ALA A 122 -2.74 -8.94 -3.15
C ALA A 122 -2.19 -10.38 -3.23
N CYS A 123 -2.21 -11.11 -2.10
CA CYS A 123 -1.81 -12.51 -2.06
C CYS A 123 -2.77 -13.41 -2.86
N LEU A 124 -4.07 -13.20 -2.74
CA LEU A 124 -5.08 -13.98 -3.47
C LEU A 124 -4.91 -13.82 -4.98
N ILE A 125 -4.67 -12.61 -5.48
CA ILE A 125 -4.45 -12.35 -6.92
C ILE A 125 -3.26 -13.18 -7.44
N GLN A 126 -2.15 -13.19 -6.72
CA GLN A 126 -0.98 -13.96 -7.14
C GLN A 126 -1.18 -15.47 -6.97
N LEU A 127 -1.87 -15.94 -5.92
CA LEU A 127 -2.21 -17.36 -5.79
C LEU A 127 -3.13 -17.81 -6.93
N TRP A 128 -4.16 -17.03 -7.26
CA TRP A 128 -5.01 -17.30 -8.41
C TRP A 128 -4.19 -17.45 -9.68
N LYS A 129 -3.27 -16.53 -9.96
CA LYS A 129 -2.36 -16.66 -11.10
C LYS A 129 -1.54 -17.94 -11.04
N PHE A 130 -0.94 -18.22 -9.89
CA PHE A 130 -0.08 -19.38 -9.65
C PHE A 130 -0.77 -20.71 -9.98
N TYR A 131 -2.03 -20.88 -9.57
CA TYR A 131 -2.81 -22.08 -9.82
C TYR A 131 -3.43 -22.10 -11.22
N CYS A 132 -3.87 -20.93 -11.71
CA CYS A 132 -4.69 -20.88 -12.92
C CYS A 132 -3.86 -20.74 -14.20
N TRP A 133 -2.65 -20.18 -14.17
CA TRP A 133 -1.82 -20.00 -15.36
C TRP A 133 -0.63 -20.97 -15.41
N PRO A 134 -0.19 -21.39 -16.61
CA PRO A 134 1.01 -22.20 -16.74
C PRO A 134 2.27 -21.38 -16.45
N LYS A 135 3.33 -22.05 -15.97
CA LYS A 135 4.71 -21.54 -15.93
C LYS A 135 4.86 -20.22 -15.17
N GLN A 136 4.21 -20.11 -14.01
CA GLN A 136 4.27 -18.87 -13.23
C GLN A 136 5.55 -18.79 -12.40
N GLN A 137 6.17 -17.62 -12.41
CA GLN A 137 7.31 -17.24 -11.57
C GLN A 137 6.93 -15.98 -10.80
N ILE A 138 6.52 -16.15 -9.55
CA ILE A 138 5.99 -15.07 -8.72
C ILE A 138 7.01 -14.71 -7.65
N MET A 139 7.35 -13.43 -7.58
CA MET A 139 8.31 -12.91 -6.60
C MET A 139 7.60 -12.10 -5.52
N LEU A 140 7.93 -12.37 -4.25
CA LEU A 140 7.41 -11.61 -3.12
C LEU A 140 8.51 -10.64 -2.67
N GLY A 141 8.35 -9.36 -3.01
CA GLY A 141 9.28 -8.30 -2.62
C GLY A 141 8.97 -7.79 -1.22
N ALA A 142 10.03 -7.57 -0.45
CA ALA A 142 9.97 -6.94 0.88
C ALA A 142 11.07 -5.88 1.04
N ASN A 143 10.83 -4.88 1.90
CA ASN A 143 11.72 -3.74 2.09
C ASN A 143 13.02 -4.07 2.84
N SER A 144 13.05 -5.09 3.70
CA SER A 144 14.24 -5.43 4.50
C SER A 144 14.72 -6.88 4.30
N LYS A 145 16.05 -7.03 4.31
CA LYS A 145 16.79 -8.31 4.27
C LYS A 145 16.51 -9.17 5.49
N ASP A 146 16.22 -8.51 6.61
CA ASP A 146 16.03 -9.10 7.94
C ASP A 146 14.57 -9.20 8.35
N GLN A 147 13.62 -9.01 7.42
CA GLN A 147 12.27 -9.49 7.67
C GLN A 147 12.32 -11.03 7.74
N VAL A 148 12.52 -11.53 8.97
CA VAL A 148 12.52 -12.95 9.36
C VAL A 148 11.25 -13.66 8.86
N LYS A 149 10.22 -12.88 8.53
CA LYS A 149 8.96 -13.34 7.94
C LYS A 149 8.56 -12.42 6.78
N PHE A 150 8.46 -12.98 5.58
CA PHE A 150 7.81 -12.32 4.47
C PHE A 150 6.30 -12.39 4.69
N VAL A 151 5.67 -11.28 5.05
CA VAL A 151 4.22 -11.22 5.39
C VAL A 151 3.36 -11.89 4.32
N HIS A 152 3.60 -11.57 3.05
CA HIS A 152 2.90 -12.20 1.93
C HIS A 152 3.15 -13.70 1.80
N TYR A 153 4.37 -14.16 2.10
CA TYR A 153 4.69 -15.58 2.05
C TYR A 153 3.90 -16.35 3.11
N ASP A 154 3.87 -15.83 4.34
CA ASP A 154 3.12 -16.43 5.44
C ASP A 154 1.62 -16.44 5.15
N ILE A 155 1.05 -15.34 4.66
CA ILE A 155 -0.36 -15.28 4.23
C ILE A 155 -0.64 -16.34 3.17
N MET A 156 0.18 -16.42 2.11
CA MET A 156 -0.02 -17.39 1.03
C MET A 156 0.10 -18.83 1.53
N ARG A 157 1.11 -19.12 2.37
CA ARG A 157 1.33 -20.42 2.98
C ARG A 157 0.11 -20.84 3.79
N ASP A 158 -0.37 -19.96 4.65
CA ASP A 158 -1.46 -20.24 5.57
C ASP A 158 -2.78 -20.44 4.82
N ILE A 159 -3.05 -19.64 3.77
CA ILE A 159 -4.19 -19.87 2.86
C ILE A 159 -4.10 -21.25 2.23
N ILE A 160 -2.94 -21.64 1.66
CA ILE A 160 -2.79 -22.93 0.98
C ILE A 160 -3.01 -24.08 1.96
N ILE A 161 -2.38 -24.03 3.14
CA ILE A 161 -2.45 -25.10 4.13
C ILE A 161 -3.89 -25.29 4.62
N ASN A 162 -4.62 -24.20 4.83
CA ASN A 162 -5.97 -24.24 5.37
C ASN A 162 -7.07 -24.31 4.30
N SER A 163 -6.71 -24.36 3.02
CA SER A 163 -7.62 -24.55 1.90
C SER A 163 -7.46 -25.96 1.33
N PRO A 164 -8.32 -26.94 1.69
CA PRO A 164 -8.08 -28.36 1.38
C PRO A 164 -7.89 -28.66 -0.11
N LYS A 165 -8.62 -27.96 -0.99
CA LYS A 165 -8.51 -28.10 -2.46
C LYS A 165 -7.14 -27.63 -2.96
N LEU A 166 -6.63 -26.53 -2.43
CA LEU A 166 -5.32 -25.98 -2.78
C LEU A 166 -4.19 -26.88 -2.25
N LEU A 167 -4.27 -27.26 -0.97
CA LEU A 167 -3.29 -28.17 -0.36
C LEU A 167 -3.22 -29.51 -1.08
N LYS A 168 -4.35 -30.06 -1.54
CA LYS A 168 -4.39 -31.31 -2.32
C LYS A 168 -3.66 -31.18 -3.66
N ILE A 169 -3.71 -30.02 -4.31
CA ILE A 169 -3.04 -29.77 -5.59
C ILE A 169 -1.53 -29.60 -5.39
N ILE A 170 -1.10 -28.78 -4.43
CA ILE A 170 0.33 -28.52 -4.19
C ILE A 170 1.00 -29.68 -3.47
N GLY A 171 0.36 -30.22 -2.44
CA GLY A 171 0.94 -31.18 -1.49
C GLY A 171 1.91 -30.52 -0.50
N ARG A 172 1.74 -30.81 0.79
CA ARG A 172 2.47 -30.15 1.90
C ARG A 172 4.00 -30.10 1.73
N ARG A 173 4.61 -31.14 1.16
CA ARG A 173 6.06 -31.23 0.90
C ARG A 173 6.62 -30.17 -0.06
N ASN A 174 5.76 -29.52 -0.85
CA ASN A 174 6.17 -28.51 -1.82
C ASN A 174 6.00 -27.07 -1.28
N ILE A 175 5.62 -26.93 -0.02
CA ILE A 175 5.56 -25.66 0.72
C ILE A 175 6.79 -25.64 1.62
N GLN A 176 7.79 -24.84 1.26
CA GLN A 176 9.06 -24.77 1.99
C GLN A 176 9.11 -23.51 2.86
N GLU A 177 10.27 -23.14 3.38
CA GLU A 177 10.40 -21.93 4.19
C GLU A 177 10.42 -20.64 3.34
N LYS A 178 11.00 -20.69 2.14
CA LYS A 178 11.22 -19.51 1.28
C LYS A 178 10.62 -19.63 -0.12
N GLU A 179 9.96 -20.75 -0.41
CA GLU A 179 9.37 -20.99 -1.72
C GLU A 179 8.26 -22.04 -1.71
N ILE A 180 7.32 -21.86 -2.63
CA ILE A 180 6.20 -22.78 -2.87
C ILE A 180 6.29 -23.26 -4.32
N ARG A 181 6.29 -24.57 -4.53
CA ARG A 181 6.47 -25.20 -5.85
C ARG A 181 5.21 -25.93 -6.30
N LEU A 182 4.67 -25.57 -7.46
CA LEU A 182 3.64 -26.38 -8.13
C LEU A 182 4.34 -27.31 -9.10
N LYS A 183 4.17 -28.62 -8.93
CA LYS A 183 4.78 -29.64 -9.79
C LYS A 183 3.80 -30.21 -10.80
N ASP A 184 4.30 -30.62 -11.95
CA ASP A 184 3.53 -31.40 -12.91
C ASP A 184 3.46 -32.89 -12.50
N LYS A 185 2.76 -33.70 -13.31
CA LYS A 185 2.62 -35.15 -13.12
C LYS A 185 3.94 -35.92 -13.17
N ASN A 186 4.99 -35.34 -13.75
CA ASN A 186 6.32 -35.93 -13.86
C ASN A 186 7.25 -35.47 -12.73
N GLY A 187 6.77 -34.62 -11.82
CA GLY A 187 7.54 -34.08 -10.70
C GLY A 187 8.35 -32.82 -11.04
N ASN A 188 8.28 -32.30 -12.27
CA ASN A 188 8.99 -31.08 -12.66
C ASN A 188 8.31 -29.86 -12.05
N VAL A 189 9.09 -28.85 -11.65
CA VAL A 189 8.54 -27.58 -11.17
C VAL A 189 7.90 -26.84 -12.34
N ARG A 190 6.57 -26.73 -12.31
CA ARG A 190 5.78 -26.00 -13.30
C ARG A 190 5.67 -24.53 -12.95
N SER A 191 5.38 -24.20 -11.69
CA SER A 191 5.29 -22.81 -11.22
C SER A 191 5.98 -22.68 -9.86
N ILE A 192 6.50 -21.49 -9.56
CA ILE A 192 7.17 -21.17 -8.31
C ILE A 192 6.73 -19.82 -7.75
N ILE A 193 6.52 -19.75 -6.43
CA ILE A 193 6.46 -18.51 -5.65
C ILE A 193 7.73 -18.48 -4.80
N ARG A 194 8.44 -17.35 -4.79
CA ARG A 194 9.67 -17.19 -4.01
C ARG A 194 9.71 -15.82 -3.36
N SER A 195 10.15 -15.78 -2.11
CA SER A 195 10.47 -14.54 -1.42
C SER A 195 11.84 -14.03 -1.83
N ILE A 196 11.93 -12.75 -2.20
CA ILE A 196 13.17 -12.09 -2.59
C ILE A 196 13.38 -10.83 -1.77
N SER A 197 14.64 -10.57 -1.40
CA SER A 197 15.00 -9.32 -0.71
C SER A 197 15.46 -8.28 -1.72
N SER A 198 15.45 -7.01 -1.31
CA SER A 198 16.02 -5.90 -2.07
C SER A 198 17.51 -6.04 -2.43
N PHE A 199 18.21 -7.02 -1.83
CA PHE A 199 19.63 -7.31 -2.04
C PHE A 199 19.90 -8.51 -2.95
N SER A 200 18.88 -9.27 -3.34
CA SER A 200 19.06 -10.35 -4.33
C SER A 200 19.13 -9.77 -5.75
N GLY A 201 20.01 -10.34 -6.59
CA GLY A 201 20.21 -9.90 -7.98
C GLY A 201 18.92 -9.90 -8.82
N ILE A 202 18.97 -9.22 -9.97
CA ILE A 202 17.82 -9.02 -10.86
C ILE A 202 17.23 -10.37 -11.31
N VAL A 203 15.94 -10.57 -11.06
CA VAL A 203 15.22 -11.78 -11.49
C VAL A 203 14.57 -11.51 -12.84
N SER A 204 15.04 -12.13 -13.93
CA SER A 204 14.44 -11.94 -15.26
C SER A 204 13.21 -12.81 -15.50
N ASN A 205 12.28 -12.33 -16.34
CA ASN A 205 11.13 -13.09 -16.87
C ASN A 205 10.12 -13.55 -15.81
N ILE A 206 9.96 -12.75 -14.76
CA ILE A 206 8.94 -13.03 -13.74
C ILE A 206 7.55 -12.79 -14.32
N THR A 207 6.58 -13.60 -13.90
CA THR A 207 5.19 -13.53 -14.39
C THR A 207 4.27 -12.80 -13.42
N GLY A 208 4.78 -12.46 -12.24
CA GLY A 208 4.10 -11.58 -11.31
C GLY A 208 4.95 -11.28 -10.10
N TYR A 209 4.56 -10.25 -9.36
CA TYR A 209 5.16 -9.96 -8.08
C TYR A 209 4.15 -9.35 -7.12
N THR A 210 4.44 -9.45 -5.82
CA THR A 210 3.80 -8.58 -4.83
C THR A 210 4.85 -7.70 -4.16
N PHE A 211 4.43 -6.53 -3.72
CA PHE A 211 5.23 -5.65 -2.88
C PHE A 211 4.39 -5.21 -1.69
N SER A 212 4.79 -5.63 -0.50
CA SER A 212 4.09 -5.26 0.74
C SER A 212 4.67 -4.00 1.33
N GLU A 213 3.79 -3.14 1.84
CA GLU A 213 4.16 -1.95 2.62
C GLU A 213 5.15 -1.04 1.87
N ILE A 214 4.93 -0.83 0.57
CA ILE A 214 5.85 -0.03 -0.25
C ILE A 214 6.03 1.40 0.28
N PHE A 215 5.08 1.92 1.06
CA PHE A 215 5.20 3.24 1.69
C PHE A 215 6.47 3.42 2.53
N ASP A 216 7.01 2.34 3.10
CA ASP A 216 8.22 2.33 3.92
C ASP A 216 9.49 2.09 3.09
N MET A 217 9.37 2.02 1.77
CA MET A 217 10.50 1.77 0.88
C MET A 217 11.37 3.02 0.76
N LYS A 218 12.58 2.96 1.32
CA LYS A 218 13.55 4.08 1.22
C LYS A 218 14.19 4.19 -0.17
N ASN A 219 14.38 3.07 -0.87
CA ASN A 219 15.08 3.04 -2.15
C ASN A 219 14.20 2.45 -3.26
N PRO A 220 13.75 3.26 -4.24
CA PRO A 220 12.86 2.79 -5.30
C PRO A 220 13.55 1.87 -6.33
N LYS A 221 14.88 1.78 -6.32
CA LYS A 221 15.65 0.97 -7.28
C LYS A 221 15.17 -0.48 -7.32
N PHE A 222 14.88 -1.07 -6.16
CA PHE A 222 14.41 -2.45 -6.10
C PHE A 222 13.04 -2.63 -6.76
N PHE A 223 12.09 -1.73 -6.47
CA PHE A 223 10.80 -1.71 -7.14
C PHE A 223 10.95 -1.55 -8.66
N VAL A 224 11.74 -0.56 -9.11
CA VAL A 224 11.97 -0.31 -10.54
C VAL A 224 12.59 -1.52 -11.25
N GLN A 225 13.53 -2.20 -10.61
CA GLN A 225 14.14 -3.42 -11.16
C GLN A 225 13.14 -4.59 -11.22
N LEU A 226 12.33 -4.76 -10.18
CA LEU A 226 11.34 -5.83 -10.10
C LEU A 226 10.21 -5.62 -11.12
N ASP A 227 9.65 -4.42 -11.18
CA ASP A 227 8.62 -4.06 -12.17
C ASP A 227 9.18 -4.09 -13.59
N GLY A 228 10.42 -3.63 -13.80
CA GLY A 228 11.11 -3.77 -15.08
C GLY A 228 11.33 -5.22 -15.51
N SER A 229 11.22 -6.19 -14.60
CA SER A 229 11.44 -7.62 -14.89
C SER A 229 10.21 -8.35 -15.41
N ILE A 230 9.02 -7.75 -15.32
CA ILE A 230 7.80 -8.27 -15.97
C ILE A 230 7.65 -7.79 -17.42
N ARG A 231 8.57 -6.95 -17.93
CA ARG A 231 8.52 -6.39 -19.29
C ARG A 231 8.39 -7.49 -20.35
N ASN A 232 7.53 -7.26 -21.34
CA ASN A 232 7.25 -8.19 -22.45
C ASN A 232 6.74 -9.59 -22.04
N ILE A 233 6.46 -9.85 -20.76
CA ILE A 233 5.86 -11.10 -20.31
C ILE A 233 4.34 -10.96 -20.42
N PRO A 234 3.68 -11.70 -21.32
CA PRO A 234 2.27 -11.51 -21.53
C PRO A 234 1.47 -11.89 -20.29
N ASN A 235 0.52 -11.05 -19.92
CA ASN A 235 -0.31 -11.22 -18.72
C ASN A 235 0.49 -11.23 -17.41
N ALA A 236 1.70 -10.65 -17.36
CA ALA A 236 2.36 -10.42 -16.09
C ALA A 236 1.64 -9.31 -15.29
N ILE A 237 1.61 -9.46 -13.96
CA ILE A 237 0.93 -8.52 -13.06
C ILE A 237 1.81 -8.28 -11.82
N GLY A 238 2.11 -7.02 -11.54
CA GLY A 238 2.55 -6.54 -10.24
C GLY A 238 1.38 -6.13 -9.36
N VAL A 239 1.40 -6.50 -8.08
CA VAL A 239 0.41 -6.04 -7.11
C VAL A 239 1.10 -5.42 -5.90
N ILE A 240 0.71 -4.22 -5.54
CA ILE A 240 1.25 -3.47 -4.42
C ILE A 240 0.12 -3.26 -3.41
N ASP A 241 0.35 -3.61 -2.16
CA ASP A 241 -0.48 -3.18 -1.05
C ASP A 241 0.27 -2.15 -0.20
N SER A 242 -0.39 -1.06 0.12
CA SER A 242 0.23 0.04 0.86
C SER A 242 -0.80 0.89 1.59
N THR A 243 -0.33 1.69 2.54
CA THR A 243 -0.94 2.97 2.90
C THR A 243 -0.25 4.10 2.12
N VAL A 244 -0.67 5.33 2.32
CA VAL A 244 0.00 6.52 1.77
C VAL A 244 1.43 6.67 2.29
N SER A 245 2.22 7.45 1.56
CA SER A 245 3.60 7.84 1.89
C SER A 245 3.81 9.32 1.53
N ALA A 246 5.01 9.85 1.75
CA ALA A 246 5.38 11.21 1.38
C ALA A 246 5.09 11.50 -0.09
N LYS A 247 4.77 12.76 -0.42
CA LYS A 247 4.56 13.18 -1.82
C LYS A 247 5.80 13.02 -2.71
N THR A 248 6.99 12.96 -2.11
CA THR A 248 8.27 12.67 -2.79
C THR A 248 8.47 11.18 -3.07
N HIS A 249 7.68 10.30 -2.46
CA HIS A 249 7.78 8.85 -2.61
C HIS A 249 7.20 8.38 -3.96
N ILE A 250 7.76 7.31 -4.52
CA ILE A 250 7.33 6.73 -5.81
C ILE A 250 5.84 6.36 -5.83
N LEU A 251 5.28 5.97 -4.67
CA LEU A 251 3.86 5.66 -4.53
C LEU A 251 2.97 6.86 -4.87
N TYR A 252 3.34 8.07 -4.46
CA TYR A 252 2.59 9.28 -4.81
C TYR A 252 2.73 9.62 -6.29
N SER A 253 3.90 9.38 -6.88
CA SER A 253 4.09 9.51 -8.34
C SER A 253 3.17 8.57 -9.12
N LEU A 254 3.04 7.31 -8.69
CA LEU A 254 2.09 6.36 -9.28
C LEU A 254 0.65 6.85 -9.15
N TYR A 255 0.26 7.34 -7.97
CA TYR A 255 -1.07 7.92 -7.74
C TYR A 255 -1.34 9.11 -8.67
N SER A 256 -0.43 10.09 -8.70
CA SER A 256 -0.55 11.28 -9.55
C SER A 256 -0.62 10.91 -11.04
N ASN A 257 0.18 9.95 -11.49
CA ASN A 257 0.17 9.47 -12.87
C ASN A 257 -1.14 8.76 -13.22
N HIS A 258 -1.72 8.02 -12.28
CA HIS A 258 -3.03 7.40 -12.45
C HIS A 258 -4.14 8.46 -12.60
N ILE A 259 -4.19 9.46 -11.71
CA ILE A 259 -5.16 10.55 -11.78
C ILE A 259 -5.04 11.34 -13.10
N GLN A 260 -3.80 11.60 -13.52
CA GLN A 260 -3.51 12.29 -14.79
C GLN A 260 -3.62 11.39 -16.03
N LYS A 261 -4.00 10.11 -15.87
CA LYS A 261 -4.11 9.10 -16.94
C LYS A 261 -2.83 8.94 -17.78
N LYS A 262 -1.66 9.22 -17.20
CA LYS A 262 -0.34 9.08 -17.85
C LYS A 262 0.10 7.62 -18.00
N THR A 263 -0.44 6.72 -17.19
CA THR A 263 -0.05 5.32 -17.15
C THR A 263 -1.28 4.43 -17.34
N PRO A 264 -1.69 4.13 -18.60
CA PRO A 264 -2.96 3.45 -18.88
C PRO A 264 -3.01 2.01 -18.35
N THR A 265 -1.85 1.38 -18.14
CA THR A 265 -1.73 0.02 -17.61
C THR A 265 -1.66 -0.03 -16.07
N LEU A 266 -1.77 1.12 -15.39
CA LEU A 266 -1.80 1.22 -13.94
C LEU A 266 -3.25 1.32 -13.45
N PHE A 267 -3.64 0.37 -12.61
CA PHE A 267 -4.82 0.50 -11.76
C PHE A 267 -4.41 0.95 -10.36
N PHE A 268 -5.03 2.01 -9.85
CA PHE A 268 -4.76 2.53 -8.52
C PHE A 268 -6.08 2.68 -7.75
N SER A 269 -6.26 1.87 -6.72
CA SER A 269 -7.39 2.01 -5.79
C SER A 269 -6.92 2.74 -4.54
N TYR A 270 -7.40 3.97 -4.38
CA TYR A 270 -7.13 4.80 -3.20
C TYR A 270 -8.40 4.90 -2.36
N ARG A 271 -8.29 4.59 -1.06
CA ARG A 271 -9.36 4.74 -0.07
C ARG A 271 -8.82 5.47 1.15
N SER A 272 -9.61 6.36 1.73
CA SER A 272 -9.23 7.17 2.89
C SER A 272 -10.45 7.47 3.76
N SER A 273 -10.24 7.65 5.05
CA SER A 273 -11.24 8.20 5.97
C SER A 273 -10.78 9.58 6.42
N LYS A 274 -11.43 10.65 5.97
CA LYS A 274 -10.97 12.01 6.28
C LYS A 274 -11.14 12.38 7.75
N ASN A 275 -12.19 11.86 8.37
CA ASN A 275 -12.62 12.24 9.72
C ASN A 275 -12.45 11.08 10.73
N GLY A 276 -11.78 9.99 10.36
CA GLY A 276 -11.65 8.82 11.23
C GLY A 276 -12.97 8.14 11.55
N ASP A 277 -13.90 8.13 10.59
CA ASP A 277 -15.21 7.53 10.77
C ASP A 277 -15.14 6.03 10.47
N HIS A 278 -15.52 5.21 11.45
CA HIS A 278 -15.54 3.77 11.28
C HIS A 278 -16.38 3.32 10.08
N ARG A 279 -17.40 4.09 9.65
CA ARG A 279 -18.26 3.77 8.49
C ARG A 279 -17.52 3.79 7.15
N ASP A 280 -16.36 4.44 7.06
CA ASP A 280 -15.54 4.47 5.85
C ASP A 280 -14.80 3.14 5.59
N TYR A 281 -14.76 2.27 6.59
CA TYR A 281 -14.09 0.97 6.53
C TYR A 281 -15.03 -0.10 5.98
N TRP A 282 -14.48 -1.23 5.54
CA TRP A 282 -15.27 -2.42 5.20
C TRP A 282 -15.12 -3.50 6.26
N ASN A 283 -14.01 -3.49 7.00
CA ASN A 283 -13.75 -4.51 8.01
C ASN A 283 -14.81 -4.47 9.13
N PRO A 284 -15.52 -5.59 9.39
CA PRO A 284 -16.55 -5.64 10.43
C PRO A 284 -16.02 -5.32 11.83
N ASN A 285 -14.73 -5.56 12.08
CA ASN A 285 -14.12 -5.41 13.40
C ASN A 285 -13.52 -4.01 13.63
N MET A 286 -13.56 -3.10 12.64
CA MET A 286 -13.08 -1.73 12.83
C MET A 286 -14.18 -0.86 13.44
N THR A 287 -14.19 -0.75 14.76
CA THR A 287 -15.19 0.05 15.52
C THR A 287 -14.69 1.48 15.75
N GLN A 288 -15.61 2.40 16.06
CA GLN A 288 -15.23 3.79 16.36
C GLN A 288 -14.33 3.86 17.60
N VAL A 289 -14.68 3.11 18.65
CA VAL A 289 -13.90 2.99 19.88
C VAL A 289 -12.48 2.51 19.59
N GLN A 290 -12.32 1.57 18.66
CA GLN A 290 -11.00 1.08 18.26
C GLN A 290 -10.19 2.16 17.53
N LEU A 291 -10.82 2.94 16.65
CA LEU A 291 -10.16 4.04 15.93
C LEU A 291 -9.69 5.13 16.89
N GLU A 292 -10.55 5.57 17.81
CA GLU A 292 -10.22 6.53 18.86
C GLU A 292 -9.07 6.02 19.76
N ALA A 293 -9.08 4.72 20.08
CA ALA A 293 -8.00 4.11 20.83
C ALA A 293 -6.67 4.03 20.06
N TYR A 294 -6.70 3.97 18.72
CA TYR A 294 -5.49 4.08 17.90
C TYR A 294 -5.01 5.51 17.80
N GLU A 295 -5.92 6.47 17.60
CA GLU A 295 -5.61 7.90 17.59
C GLU A 295 -4.88 8.33 18.86
N ALA A 296 -5.34 7.88 20.04
CA ALA A 296 -4.72 8.19 21.32
C ALA A 296 -3.34 7.53 21.54
N LYS A 297 -3.01 6.46 20.80
CA LYS A 297 -1.77 5.67 20.99
C LYS A 297 -0.68 6.00 19.99
N PHE A 298 -1.06 6.40 18.78
CA PHE A 298 -0.12 6.54 17.68
C PHE A 298 0.55 7.92 17.74
N PRO A 299 1.86 8.02 17.45
CA PRO A 299 2.53 9.30 17.32
C PRO A 299 1.90 10.20 16.25
N PHE A 300 2.17 11.50 16.34
CA PHE A 300 1.70 12.50 15.38
C PHE A 300 1.98 12.08 13.93
N GLY A 301 0.96 12.15 13.06
CA GLY A 301 1.03 11.79 11.64
C GLY A 301 0.90 10.29 11.35
N GLU A 302 1.19 9.42 12.32
CA GLU A 302 1.14 7.96 12.12
C GLU A 302 -0.31 7.46 12.07
N TYR A 303 -1.20 8.02 12.90
CA TYR A 303 -2.63 7.71 12.84
C TYR A 303 -3.24 8.13 11.50
N GLU A 304 -2.94 9.35 11.06
CA GLU A 304 -3.43 9.91 9.82
C GLU A 304 -2.89 9.17 8.60
N ARG A 305 -1.65 8.67 8.67
CA ARG A 305 -1.07 7.84 7.62
C ARG A 305 -1.69 6.45 7.56
N TYR A 306 -1.84 5.77 8.70
CA TYR A 306 -2.25 4.36 8.71
C TYR A 306 -3.76 4.16 8.70
N PHE A 307 -4.50 4.96 9.45
CA PHE A 307 -5.93 4.80 9.64
C PHE A 307 -6.70 5.81 8.81
N LEU A 308 -6.29 7.07 8.72
CA LEU A 308 -6.99 8.01 7.83
C LEU A 308 -6.56 7.85 6.36
N ASN A 309 -5.34 7.35 6.14
CA ASN A 309 -4.69 7.17 4.85
C ASN A 309 -4.62 8.48 4.03
N LEU A 310 -4.22 9.58 4.67
CA LEU A 310 -4.15 10.91 4.08
C LEU A 310 -2.76 11.24 3.52
N TRP A 311 -2.69 11.70 2.27
CA TRP A 311 -1.41 12.10 1.64
C TRP A 311 -0.70 13.27 2.34
N SER A 312 -1.42 14.11 3.09
CA SER A 312 -0.84 15.19 3.92
C SER A 312 0.02 14.63 5.05
N ALA A 313 -0.37 13.49 5.63
CA ALA A 313 0.35 12.81 6.70
C ALA A 313 1.58 12.01 6.21
N GLY A 314 1.85 12.03 4.90
CA GLY A 314 2.98 11.30 4.31
C GLY A 314 4.34 11.92 4.64
N GLN A 315 4.40 13.21 4.99
CA GLN A 315 5.63 13.83 5.45
C GLN A 315 5.75 13.64 6.96
N ALA A 316 6.86 13.05 7.41
CA ALA A 316 7.27 13.10 8.81
C ALA A 316 7.73 14.54 9.15
N GLN A 317 6.85 15.52 9.01
CA GLN A 317 7.07 16.85 9.52
C GLN A 317 6.77 16.78 11.03
N VAL A 318 7.84 16.75 11.82
CA VAL A 318 7.76 16.83 13.30
C VAL A 318 7.14 18.16 13.74
N PHE A 319 7.27 19.18 12.89
CA PHE A 319 6.77 20.52 13.08
C PHE A 319 5.76 20.83 11.98
N THR A 320 4.59 21.33 12.35
CA THR A 320 3.64 21.85 11.36
C THR A 320 4.18 23.12 10.73
N ASP A 321 3.63 23.55 9.59
CA ASP A 321 4.06 24.79 8.95
C ASP A 321 3.85 25.99 9.89
N GLU A 322 2.80 25.97 10.73
CA GLU A 322 2.55 26.95 11.79
C GLU A 322 3.67 26.95 12.84
N MET A 323 4.11 25.78 13.30
CA MET A 323 5.20 25.66 14.27
C MET A 323 6.53 26.15 13.68
N ILE A 324 6.76 25.92 12.38
CA ILE A 324 7.94 26.43 11.67
C ILE A 324 7.84 27.96 11.53
N GLU A 325 6.66 28.51 11.24
CA GLU A 325 6.48 29.96 11.17
C GLU A 325 6.66 30.59 12.57
N GLU A 326 6.15 29.93 13.62
CA GLU A 326 6.22 30.36 15.01
C GLU A 326 7.66 30.66 15.46
N ILE A 327 8.65 29.86 15.01
CA ILE A 327 10.07 30.09 15.38
C ILE A 327 10.61 31.45 14.90
N SER A 328 9.93 32.08 13.95
CA SER A 328 10.30 33.39 13.39
C SER A 328 9.74 34.56 14.20
N TYR A 329 8.88 34.28 15.20
CA TYR A 329 8.24 35.29 16.03
C TYR A 329 8.61 35.14 17.50
N MET A 330 8.78 36.27 18.17
CA MET A 330 9.14 36.35 19.59
C MET A 330 7.91 36.50 20.48
N GLY A 331 6.81 37.07 19.96
CA GLY A 331 5.69 37.51 20.77
C GLY A 331 4.48 37.97 19.95
N VAL A 332 3.35 38.15 20.60
CA VAL A 332 2.13 38.74 20.02
C VAL A 332 1.47 39.68 21.01
N ASP A 333 0.90 40.77 20.50
CA ASP A 333 0.18 41.80 21.28
C ASP A 333 1.04 42.46 22.39
N GLY A 334 2.35 42.57 22.15
CA GLY A 334 3.31 43.18 23.08
C GLY A 334 3.81 42.28 24.20
N GLU A 335 3.28 41.06 24.31
CA GLU A 335 3.83 40.01 25.18
C GLU A 335 4.92 39.22 24.44
N ILE A 336 5.92 38.72 25.18
CA ILE A 336 7.01 37.89 24.64
C ILE A 336 6.87 36.43 25.10
N LEU A 337 7.40 35.50 24.31
CA LEU A 337 7.42 34.05 24.59
C LEU A 337 6.03 33.43 24.85
N ASN A 338 4.96 34.07 24.39
CA ASN A 338 3.58 33.63 24.55
C ASN A 338 3.16 32.68 23.40
N HIS A 339 3.91 31.58 23.24
CA HIS A 339 3.80 30.58 22.18
C HIS A 339 2.36 30.16 21.83
N LYS A 340 1.52 29.90 22.83
CA LYS A 340 0.11 29.48 22.60
C LYS A 340 -0.73 30.56 21.90
N GLN A 341 -0.44 31.83 22.15
CA GLN A 341 -1.12 32.96 21.54
C GLN A 341 -0.58 33.20 20.13
N ILE A 342 0.74 33.12 19.96
CA ILE A 342 1.39 33.21 18.64
C ILE A 342 0.81 32.14 17.71
N GLN A 343 0.76 30.88 18.15
CA GLN A 343 0.24 29.77 17.36
C GLN A 343 -1.20 30.00 16.90
N LYS A 344 -2.10 30.46 17.79
CA LYS A 344 -3.49 30.78 17.43
C LYS A 344 -3.60 31.85 16.35
N VAL A 345 -2.75 32.88 16.44
CA VAL A 345 -2.75 33.99 15.49
C VAL A 345 -2.18 33.57 14.13
N ILE A 346 -1.17 32.69 14.13
CA ILE A 346 -0.64 32.07 12.89
C ILE A 346 -1.67 31.13 12.25
N GLU A 347 -2.37 30.31 13.02
CA GLU A 347 -3.45 29.45 12.52
C GLU A 347 -4.56 30.29 11.85
N GLU A 348 -4.94 31.41 12.47
CA GLU A 348 -5.90 32.35 11.91
C GLU A 348 -5.38 32.99 10.61
N LYS A 349 -4.11 33.40 10.58
CA LYS A 349 -3.44 33.94 9.40
C LYS A 349 -3.42 32.94 8.25
N ASN A 350 -3.03 31.69 8.50
CA ASN A 350 -2.99 30.63 7.48
C ASN A 350 -4.38 30.35 6.91
N ARG A 351 -5.41 30.32 7.77
CA ARG A 351 -6.81 30.20 7.33
C ARG A 351 -7.21 31.37 6.42
N LEU A 352 -6.82 32.61 6.74
CA LEU A 352 -7.10 33.77 5.90
C LEU A 352 -6.36 33.72 4.57
N ILE A 353 -5.10 33.26 4.54
CA ILE A 353 -4.33 33.06 3.31
C ILE A 353 -5.02 32.03 2.39
N GLU A 354 -5.53 30.92 2.94
CA GLU A 354 -6.32 29.96 2.16
C GLU A 354 -7.60 30.57 1.58
N VAL A 355 -8.29 31.40 2.37
CA VAL A 355 -9.49 32.12 1.92
C VAL A 355 -9.12 33.08 0.79
N LEU A 356 -8.04 33.86 0.95
CA LEU A 356 -7.53 34.78 -0.05
C LEU A 356 -7.26 34.06 -1.38
N SER A 357 -6.56 32.92 -1.35
CA SER A 357 -6.30 32.10 -2.55
C SER A 357 -7.60 31.69 -3.26
N LYS A 358 -8.62 31.24 -2.50
CA LYS A 358 -9.93 30.82 -3.06
C LYS A 358 -10.72 32.00 -3.62
N VAL A 359 -10.60 33.19 -3.03
CA VAL A 359 -11.27 34.41 -3.49
C VAL A 359 -10.60 34.95 -4.76
N MET A 360 -9.26 34.92 -4.81
CA MET A 360 -8.48 35.29 -6.00
C MET A 360 -8.82 34.42 -7.21
N GLU A 361 -8.93 33.10 -7.03
CA GLU A 361 -9.36 32.17 -8.10
C GLU A 361 -10.74 32.49 -8.66
N LYS A 362 -11.63 33.05 -7.84
CA LYS A 362 -13.01 33.42 -8.22
C LYS A 362 -13.13 34.85 -8.75
N GLY A 363 -12.09 35.68 -8.62
CA GLY A 363 -12.07 37.04 -9.13
C GLY A 363 -13.00 38.02 -8.40
N PHE A 364 -13.17 37.90 -7.08
CA PHE A 364 -13.96 38.85 -6.28
C PHE A 364 -13.06 39.91 -5.62
N PRO A 365 -12.90 41.12 -6.20
CA PRO A 365 -11.92 42.11 -5.73
C PRO A 365 -12.18 42.61 -4.30
N ASP A 366 -13.43 42.85 -3.91
CA ASP A 366 -13.75 43.36 -2.56
C ASP A 366 -13.36 42.37 -1.46
N GLY A 367 -13.55 41.07 -1.72
CA GLY A 367 -13.17 40.01 -0.77
C GLY A 367 -11.66 39.82 -0.65
N ILE A 368 -10.88 40.18 -1.68
CA ILE A 368 -9.42 40.16 -1.66
C ILE A 368 -8.94 41.23 -0.69
N GLN A 369 -9.39 42.48 -0.89
CA GLN A 369 -8.97 43.61 -0.06
C GLN A 369 -9.32 43.41 1.41
N GLU A 370 -10.56 42.98 1.72
CA GLU A 370 -10.99 42.73 3.11
C GLU A 370 -10.14 41.65 3.79
N THR A 371 -9.74 40.62 3.04
CA THR A 371 -8.92 39.51 3.59
C THR A 371 -7.47 39.96 3.78
N GLU A 372 -6.91 40.74 2.86
CA GLU A 372 -5.55 41.33 3.00
C GLU A 372 -5.44 42.28 4.19
N GLU A 373 -6.46 43.09 4.44
CA GLU A 373 -6.50 43.99 5.61
C GLU A 373 -6.49 43.20 6.93
N LYS A 374 -7.22 42.07 6.99
CA LYS A 374 -7.20 41.17 8.15
C LYS A 374 -5.85 40.51 8.37
N ILE A 375 -5.20 40.06 7.29
CA ILE A 375 -3.84 39.48 7.36
C ILE A 375 -2.84 40.55 7.85
N THR A 376 -2.91 41.76 7.29
CA THR A 376 -2.06 42.89 7.69
C THR A 376 -2.28 43.26 9.16
N HIS A 377 -3.52 43.21 9.64
CA HIS A 377 -3.83 43.41 11.05
C HIS A 377 -3.16 42.37 11.95
N ILE A 378 -3.18 41.09 11.54
CA ILE A 378 -2.48 40.03 12.24
C ILE A 378 -0.95 40.24 12.22
N ASP A 379 -0.38 40.57 11.06
CA ASP A 379 1.06 40.79 10.93
C ASP A 379 1.57 41.96 11.80
N ASN A 380 0.73 42.96 12.07
CA ASN A 380 1.06 44.05 12.99
C ASN A 380 0.98 43.66 14.49
N ARG A 381 0.29 42.56 14.81
CA ARG A 381 0.18 42.06 16.20
C ARG A 381 1.37 41.21 16.59
N ILE A 382 1.97 40.50 15.63
CA ILE A 382 3.10 39.59 15.86
C ILE A 382 4.43 40.36 15.81
N THR A 383 5.32 40.06 16.76
CA THR A 383 6.65 40.68 16.84
C THR A 383 7.68 39.70 16.29
N PRO A 384 8.31 39.95 15.14
CA PRO A 384 9.28 39.04 14.55
C PRO A 384 10.58 39.03 15.34
N VAL A 385 11.26 37.89 15.41
CA VAL A 385 12.59 37.76 16.04
C VAL A 385 13.59 38.74 15.40
N SER A 386 13.44 38.98 14.09
CA SER A 386 14.25 39.92 13.32
C SER A 386 14.14 41.39 13.78
N SER A 387 13.11 41.75 14.54
CA SER A 387 13.00 43.09 15.13
C SER A 387 14.04 43.34 16.24
N PHE A 388 14.51 42.28 16.90
CA PHE A 388 15.52 42.36 17.95
C PHE A 388 16.92 42.17 17.40
N TYR A 389 17.12 41.16 16.54
CA TYR A 389 18.41 40.92 15.91
C TYR A 389 18.28 40.14 14.60
N VAL A 390 19.11 40.49 13.62
CA VAL A 390 19.21 39.78 12.34
C VAL A 390 20.67 39.40 12.10
N LEU A 391 20.92 38.12 11.85
CA LEU A 391 22.26 37.59 11.59
C LEU A 391 22.91 38.18 10.33
N GLY A 392 22.11 38.59 9.35
CA GLY A 392 22.58 39.16 8.09
C GLY A 392 21.71 40.31 7.60
N ASN A 393 22.28 41.22 6.82
CA ASN A 393 21.51 42.28 6.19
C ASN A 393 20.77 41.76 4.93
N LYS A 394 20.08 42.65 4.22
CA LYS A 394 19.35 42.32 2.97
C LYS A 394 20.20 41.69 1.84
N TYR A 395 21.53 41.74 1.94
CA TYR A 395 22.47 41.11 1.01
C TYR A 395 23.10 39.84 1.58
N ASN A 396 22.57 39.31 2.68
CA ASN A 396 23.10 38.17 3.41
C ASN A 396 24.54 38.39 3.92
N ILE A 397 24.94 39.65 4.11
CA ILE A 397 26.22 39.99 4.73
C ILE A 397 26.03 39.93 6.25
N PRO A 398 26.86 39.16 6.98
CA PRO A 398 26.76 39.06 8.43
C PRO A 398 26.78 40.44 9.11
N VAL A 399 25.90 40.66 10.07
CA VAL A 399 25.84 41.91 10.86
C VAL A 399 26.42 41.67 12.24
N LEU A 400 27.40 42.49 12.62
CA LEU A 400 27.98 42.45 13.96
C LEU A 400 26.90 42.76 15.02
N CYS A 401 26.76 41.88 16.00
CA CYS A 401 26.02 42.19 17.24
C CYS A 401 26.98 42.90 18.19
N ASP A 402 26.74 44.19 18.44
CA ASP A 402 27.48 44.94 19.43
C ASP A 402 27.08 44.54 20.86
N MET A 403 27.91 44.91 21.84
CA MET A 403 27.70 44.53 23.25
C MET A 403 26.39 45.08 23.81
N ASP A 404 25.94 46.25 23.34
CA ASP A 404 24.70 46.87 23.81
C ASP A 404 23.48 46.08 23.35
N LYS A 405 23.46 45.62 22.08
CA LYS A 405 22.42 44.73 21.57
C LYS A 405 22.45 43.35 22.23
N LEU A 406 23.64 42.83 22.50
CA LEU A 406 23.78 41.56 23.21
C LEU A 406 23.24 41.66 24.64
N ALA A 407 23.52 42.76 25.34
CA ALA A 407 22.96 43.04 26.66
C ALA A 407 21.43 43.17 26.60
N ALA A 408 20.90 43.92 25.63
CA ALA A 408 19.45 44.05 25.45
C ALA A 408 18.77 42.71 25.16
N LEU A 409 19.40 41.81 24.40
CA LEU A 409 18.92 40.44 24.20
C LEU A 409 18.99 39.61 25.48
N GLY A 410 20.01 39.82 26.32
CA GLY A 410 20.16 39.14 27.60
C GLY A 410 19.06 39.54 28.59
N ASP A 411 18.79 40.84 28.69
CA ASP A 411 17.70 41.38 29.50
C ASP A 411 16.34 40.87 29.01
N LEU A 412 16.13 40.81 27.68
CA LEU A 412 14.89 40.35 27.08
C LEU A 412 14.59 38.87 27.33
N LEU A 413 15.62 38.02 27.22
CA LEU A 413 15.49 36.56 27.32
C LEU A 413 15.82 36.02 28.71
N GLU A 414 16.09 36.91 29.67
CA GLU A 414 16.54 36.58 31.02
C GLU A 414 17.75 35.62 31.01
N THR A 415 18.72 35.88 30.13
CA THR A 415 19.91 35.04 29.94
C THR A 415 21.19 35.85 29.93
N ASP A 416 22.24 35.30 30.56
CA ASP A 416 23.60 35.78 30.37
C ASP A 416 24.18 35.23 29.06
N TRP A 417 25.10 35.98 28.45
CA TRP A 417 25.79 35.56 27.25
C TRP A 417 27.27 35.26 27.53
N LEU A 418 27.74 34.11 27.05
CA LEU A 418 29.17 33.80 26.95
C LEU A 418 29.54 33.69 25.47
N VAL A 419 30.34 34.63 24.99
CA VAL A 419 30.92 34.55 23.64
C VAL A 419 32.26 33.83 23.72
N SER A 420 32.31 32.60 23.21
CA SER A 420 33.56 31.82 23.13
C SER A 420 34.18 31.95 21.74
N GLY A 421 35.45 32.36 21.69
CA GLY A 421 36.24 32.39 20.47
C GLY A 421 37.27 31.26 20.47
N GLY A 422 37.16 30.32 19.52
CA GLY A 422 38.18 29.31 19.27
C GLY A 422 39.14 29.79 18.19
N ALA A 423 40.43 29.89 18.50
CA ALA A 423 41.47 30.08 17.50
C ALA A 423 42.00 28.71 17.08
N ASP A 424 41.71 28.31 15.84
CA ASP A 424 42.33 27.13 15.23
C ASP A 424 43.71 27.55 14.70
N MET A 425 44.77 27.20 15.44
CA MET A 425 46.16 27.49 15.04
C MET A 425 46.76 26.31 14.26
N GLY A 426 46.10 25.95 13.15
CA GLY A 426 46.55 24.93 12.19
C GLY A 426 47.55 25.45 11.17
#